data_AF-A0A4P7LRW7-F1
#
_entry.id   AF-A0A4P7LRW7-F1
#
_cell.length_a   1.000
_cell.length_b   1.000
_cell.length_c   1.000
_cell.angle_alpha   90.00
_cell.angle_beta   90.00
_cell.angle_gamma   90.00
#
_symmetry.space_group_name_H-M   'P 1'
#
loop_
_entity.id
_entity.type
_entity.pdbx_description
1 polymer ?
#
loop_
_entity_poly.entity_id
_entity_poly.type
_entity_poly.pdbx_seq_one_letter_code
_entity_poly.pdbx_strand_id
1 'polypeptide(L)'
;MVIQLNQPEVPQRLHGVTLVDRHGLPRFWANVWALMALADHAELTRLRKLHHVERLYAYADDMLGAGALDDALADLDDARLGTILEGWFVSLRNQARPTASDQERWRAGLEFVVMVSTWVGQGMARDDRLVQLNARCLLCAGRVRRPPVGRLEQRL
;
A
#
# COMPACT_ATOMS: atom_id res chain seq x y z
N MET A 1 8.61 -14.38 0.82
CA MET A 1 8.06 -15.73 1.01
C MET A 1 6.55 -15.66 1.08
N VAL A 2 5.84 -16.42 0.25
CA VAL A 2 4.39 -16.59 0.39
C VAL A 2 4.09 -17.69 1.40
N ILE A 3 3.25 -17.40 2.41
CA ILE A 3 2.83 -18.34 3.44
C ILE A 3 1.30 -18.44 3.51
N GLN A 4 0.79 -19.60 3.93
CA GLN A 4 -0.62 -19.76 4.27
C GLN A 4 -0.79 -19.59 5.79
N LEU A 5 -1.52 -18.57 6.21
CA LEU A 5 -1.94 -18.41 7.60
C LEU A 5 -3.20 -19.26 7.82
N ASN A 6 -3.03 -20.40 8.49
CA ASN A 6 -4.13 -21.32 8.85
C ASN A 6 -3.99 -21.90 10.26
N GLN A 7 -3.10 -21.32 11.06
CA GLN A 7 -2.81 -21.79 12.41
C GLN A 7 -4.02 -21.57 13.32
N PRO A 8 -4.34 -22.52 14.22
CA PRO A 8 -5.52 -22.46 15.07
C PRO A 8 -5.52 -21.26 16.05
N GLU A 9 -4.35 -20.71 16.36
CA GLU A 9 -4.18 -19.53 17.20
C GLU A 9 -4.52 -18.22 16.45
N VAL A 10 -4.59 -18.26 15.11
CA VAL A 10 -4.92 -17.11 14.28
C VAL A 10 -6.43 -17.05 14.08
N PRO A 11 -7.10 -15.90 14.35
CA PRO A 11 -8.52 -15.72 14.06
C PRO A 11 -8.85 -16.10 12.61
N GLN A 12 -9.93 -16.84 12.39
CA GLN A 12 -10.33 -17.33 11.05
C GLN A 12 -10.45 -16.21 10.00
N ARG A 13 -10.76 -14.98 10.41
CA ARG A 13 -10.83 -13.81 9.52
C ARG A 13 -9.48 -13.37 8.97
N LEU A 14 -8.38 -13.78 9.61
CA LEU A 14 -7.01 -13.53 9.19
C LEU A 14 -6.40 -14.76 8.50
N HIS A 15 -7.18 -15.83 8.31
CA HIS A 15 -6.74 -16.96 7.52
C HIS A 15 -6.64 -16.58 6.05
N GLY A 16 -5.56 -17.00 5.41
CA GLY A 16 -5.34 -16.74 4.00
C GLY A 16 -3.88 -16.70 3.63
N VAL A 17 -3.66 -16.41 2.35
CA VAL A 17 -2.32 -16.26 1.78
C VAL A 17 -1.76 -14.91 2.23
N THR A 18 -0.54 -14.90 2.76
CA THR A 18 0.18 -13.68 3.14
C THR A 18 1.58 -13.69 2.56
N LEU A 19 2.00 -12.55 2.04
CA LEU A 19 3.38 -12.34 1.63
C LEU A 19 4.17 -11.78 2.81
N VAL A 20 5.24 -12.48 3.19
CA VAL A 20 6.19 -12.05 4.22
C VAL A 20 7.59 -11.83 3.64
N ASP A 21 8.39 -11.03 4.32
CA ASP A 21 9.82 -10.85 4.05
C ASP A 21 10.64 -12.06 4.55
N ARG A 22 11.97 -11.94 4.49
CA ARG A 22 12.91 -12.98 4.96
C ARG A 22 12.95 -13.12 6.49
N HIS A 23 12.44 -12.15 7.23
CA HIS A 23 12.35 -12.13 8.69
C HIS A 23 10.97 -12.56 9.20
N GLY A 24 10.04 -12.90 8.30
CA GLY A 24 8.67 -13.28 8.65
C GLY A 24 7.72 -12.09 8.86
N LEU A 25 8.15 -10.87 8.54
CA LEU A 25 7.31 -9.68 8.62
C LEU A 25 6.43 -9.55 7.37
N PRO A 26 5.12 -9.26 7.52
CA PRO A 26 4.23 -9.06 6.36
C PRO A 26 4.67 -7.89 5.48
N ARG A 27 4.74 -8.12 4.16
CA ARG A 27 4.88 -7.06 3.15
C ARG A 27 3.57 -6.30 3.05
N PHE A 28 3.53 -5.08 3.57
CA PHE A 28 2.27 -4.41 3.85
C PHE A 28 1.43 -4.23 2.59
N TRP A 29 1.99 -3.59 1.56
CA TRP A 29 1.24 -3.27 0.35
C TRP A 29 0.86 -4.50 -0.46
N ALA A 30 1.70 -5.54 -0.48
CA ALA A 30 1.37 -6.82 -1.12
C ALA A 30 0.13 -7.47 -0.53
N ASN A 31 0.01 -7.46 0.80
CA ASN A 31 -1.14 -8.04 1.50
C ASN A 31 -2.40 -7.19 1.33
N VAL A 32 -2.27 -5.86 1.38
CA VAL A 32 -3.38 -4.94 1.07
C VAL A 32 -3.88 -5.18 -0.36
N TRP A 33 -2.97 -5.29 -1.33
CA TRP A 33 -3.32 -5.57 -2.72
C TRP A 33 -3.98 -6.94 -2.90
N ALA A 34 -3.48 -7.99 -2.23
CA ALA A 34 -4.12 -9.31 -2.26
C ALA A 34 -5.54 -9.29 -1.69
N LEU A 35 -5.77 -8.53 -0.62
CA LEU A 35 -7.09 -8.39 -0.01
C LEU A 35 -8.05 -7.56 -0.85
N MET A 36 -7.57 -6.50 -1.49
CA MET A 36 -8.43 -5.51 -2.16
C MET A 36 -8.63 -5.81 -3.66
N ALA A 37 -7.60 -6.26 -4.37
CA ALA A 37 -7.63 -6.49 -5.81
C ALA A 37 -7.84 -7.96 -6.19
N LEU A 38 -7.46 -8.89 -5.33
CA LEU A 38 -7.50 -10.32 -5.63
C LEU A 38 -8.58 -11.10 -4.88
N ALA A 39 -9.49 -10.41 -4.16
CA ALA A 39 -10.57 -11.03 -3.39
C ALA A 39 -11.45 -11.97 -4.23
N ASP A 40 -11.80 -11.55 -5.45
CA ASP A 40 -12.68 -12.30 -6.35
C ASP A 40 -11.93 -13.32 -7.24
N HIS A 41 -10.60 -13.41 -7.10
CA HIS A 41 -9.79 -14.32 -7.91
C HIS A 41 -9.73 -15.71 -7.28
N ALA A 42 -9.70 -16.74 -8.14
CA ALA A 42 -9.42 -18.09 -7.70
C ALA A 42 -8.09 -18.17 -6.92
N GLU A 43 -8.05 -18.98 -5.86
CA GLU A 43 -6.91 -19.05 -4.94
C GLU A 43 -5.58 -19.32 -5.63
N LEU A 44 -5.56 -20.23 -6.61
CA LEU A 44 -4.36 -20.54 -7.39
C LEU A 44 -3.87 -19.35 -8.21
N THR A 45 -4.78 -18.54 -8.76
CA THR A 45 -4.46 -17.32 -9.50
C THR A 45 -3.89 -16.25 -8.57
N ARG A 46 -4.48 -16.10 -7.38
CA ARG A 46 -3.99 -15.20 -6.33
C ARG A 46 -2.57 -15.56 -5.90
N LEU A 47 -2.31 -16.85 -5.63
CA LEU A 47 -0.99 -17.37 -5.29
C LEU A 47 0.05 -17.09 -6.39
N ARG A 48 -0.29 -17.35 -7.65
CA ARG A 48 0.59 -17.08 -8.79
C ARG A 48 0.95 -15.60 -8.90
N LYS A 49 -0.03 -14.70 -8.82
CA LYS A 49 0.20 -13.25 -8.83
C LYS A 49 1.06 -12.81 -7.65
N LEU A 50 0.81 -13.32 -6.45
CA LEU A 50 1.61 -13.02 -5.26
C LEU A 50 3.05 -13.50 -5.39
N HIS A 51 3.30 -14.68 -5.96
CA HIS A 51 4.66 -15.12 -6.26
C HIS A 51 5.37 -14.24 -7.28
N HIS A 52 4.66 -13.65 -8.24
CA HIS A 52 5.27 -12.69 -9.16
C HIS A 52 5.66 -11.39 -8.45
N VAL A 53 4.78 -10.87 -7.59
CA VAL A 53 5.04 -9.69 -6.76
C VAL A 53 6.16 -9.95 -5.76
N GLU A 54 6.23 -11.15 -5.17
CA GLU A 54 7.34 -11.55 -4.31
C GLU A 54 8.71 -11.38 -4.97
N ARG A 55 8.83 -11.75 -6.26
CA ARG A 55 10.10 -11.59 -6.98
C ARG A 55 10.47 -10.13 -7.23
N LEU A 56 9.47 -9.25 -7.39
CA LEU A 56 9.68 -7.81 -7.45
C LEU A 56 10.18 -7.28 -6.10
N TYR A 57 9.58 -7.69 -4.98
CA TYR A 57 10.05 -7.33 -3.64
C TYR A 57 11.48 -7.81 -3.39
N ALA A 58 11.81 -9.04 -3.76
CA ALA A 58 13.17 -9.56 -3.64
C ALA A 58 14.17 -8.73 -4.46
N TYR A 59 13.81 -8.38 -5.70
CA TYR A 59 14.65 -7.53 -6.55
C TYR A 59 14.87 -6.13 -5.95
N ALA A 60 13.81 -5.49 -5.45
CA ALA A 60 13.90 -4.18 -4.83
C ALA A 60 14.73 -4.20 -3.55
N ASP A 61 14.56 -5.25 -2.72
CA ASP A 61 15.34 -5.45 -1.51
C ASP A 61 16.83 -5.63 -1.80
N ASP A 62 17.18 -6.39 -2.84
CA ASP A 62 18.56 -6.61 -3.26
C ASP A 62 19.20 -5.33 -3.82
N MET A 63 18.41 -4.48 -4.48
CA MET A 63 18.89 -3.26 -5.14
C MET A 63 19.05 -2.07 -4.18
N LEU A 64 18.08 -1.85 -3.29
CA LEU A 64 17.99 -0.63 -2.46
C LEU A 64 17.94 -0.91 -0.96
N GLY A 65 17.88 -2.17 -0.54
CA GLY A 65 17.78 -2.57 0.86
C GLY A 65 16.36 -3.00 1.25
N ALA A 66 16.27 -3.64 2.43
CA ALA A 66 15.03 -4.24 2.90
C ALA A 66 13.92 -3.19 3.08
N GLY A 67 12.74 -3.46 2.53
CA GLY A 67 11.56 -2.61 2.68
C GLY A 67 11.50 -1.46 1.67
N ALA A 68 12.51 -1.30 0.82
CA ALA A 68 12.61 -0.18 -0.11
C ALA A 68 11.38 -0.01 -1.01
N LEU A 69 10.75 -1.10 -1.45
CA LEU A 69 9.53 -1.03 -2.26
C LEU A 69 8.31 -0.58 -1.44
N ASP A 70 8.18 -1.03 -0.19
CA ASP A 70 7.05 -0.62 0.65
C ASP A 70 7.16 0.87 1.01
N ASP A 71 8.38 1.34 1.30
CA ASP A 71 8.67 2.75 1.58
C ASP A 71 8.42 3.61 0.33
N ALA A 72 8.92 3.20 -0.84
CA ALA A 72 8.71 3.92 -2.09
C ALA A 72 7.22 4.03 -2.49
N LEU A 73 6.42 2.99 -2.21
CA LEU A 73 4.98 3.00 -2.42
C LEU A 73 4.25 3.90 -1.42
N ALA A 74 4.67 3.90 -0.14
CA ALA A 74 4.08 4.72 0.90
C ALA A 74 4.31 6.22 0.65
N ASP A 75 5.52 6.59 0.24
CA ASP A 75 5.93 7.97 -0.02
C ASP A 75 5.55 8.45 -1.44
N LEU A 76 5.04 7.57 -2.30
CA LEU A 76 4.83 7.83 -3.74
C LEU A 76 6.08 8.40 -4.41
N ASP A 77 7.25 7.84 -4.09
CA ASP A 77 8.52 8.27 -4.68
C ASP A 77 8.63 7.71 -6.11
N ASP A 78 8.12 8.47 -7.08
CA ASP A 78 8.13 8.13 -8.50
C ASP A 78 9.53 7.81 -9.03
N ALA A 79 10.58 8.47 -8.52
CA ALA A 79 11.95 8.24 -8.95
C ALA A 79 12.47 6.88 -8.48
N ARG A 80 12.22 6.52 -7.21
CA ARG A 80 12.57 5.20 -6.69
C ARG A 80 11.74 4.10 -7.34
N LEU A 81 10.44 4.30 -7.50
CA LEU A 81 9.56 3.34 -8.16
C LEU A 81 9.98 3.11 -9.61
N GLY A 82 10.29 4.18 -10.35
CA GLY A 82 10.83 4.10 -11.71
C GLY A 82 12.12 3.31 -11.78
N THR A 83 13.08 3.62 -10.91
CA THR A 83 14.37 2.91 -10.84
C THR A 83 14.20 1.41 -10.58
N ILE A 84 13.33 1.03 -9.64
CA ILE A 84 13.03 -0.37 -9.32
C ILE A 84 12.38 -1.06 -10.52
N LEU A 85 11.35 -0.46 -11.12
CA LEU A 85 10.61 -1.07 -12.23
C LEU A 85 11.47 -1.20 -13.49
N GLU A 86 12.22 -0.16 -13.85
CA GLU A 86 13.10 -0.19 -15.02
C GLU A 86 14.22 -1.23 -14.83
N GLY A 87 14.88 -1.21 -13.68
CA GLY A 87 15.91 -2.19 -13.34
C GLY A 87 15.36 -3.62 -13.38
N TRP A 88 14.17 -3.83 -12.83
CA TRP A 88 13.52 -5.13 -12.82
C TRP A 88 13.16 -5.59 -14.24
N PHE A 89 12.60 -4.71 -15.07
CA PHE A 89 12.31 -4.99 -16.48
C PHE A 89 13.56 -5.43 -17.24
N VAL A 90 14.66 -4.69 -17.09
CA VAL A 90 15.95 -5.02 -17.69
C VAL A 90 16.45 -6.38 -17.19
N SER A 91 16.33 -6.67 -15.89
CA SER A 91 16.72 -7.96 -15.31
C SER A 91 15.94 -9.15 -15.90
N LEU A 92 14.65 -8.96 -16.20
CA LEU A 92 13.81 -9.98 -16.83
C LEU A 92 14.19 -10.20 -18.29
N ARG A 93 14.54 -9.12 -19.00
CA ARG A 93 14.91 -9.15 -20.43
C ARG A 93 16.32 -9.69 -20.67
N ASN A 94 17.23 -9.50 -19.72
CA ASN A 94 18.61 -9.99 -19.79
C ASN A 94 18.77 -11.49 -19.50
N GLN A 95 17.66 -12.23 -19.36
CA GLN A 95 17.71 -13.69 -19.27
C GLN A 95 17.99 -14.32 -20.64
N ALA A 96 18.86 -15.33 -20.68
CA ALA A 96 19.30 -15.98 -21.92
C ALA A 96 18.16 -16.59 -22.76
N ARG A 97 16.99 -16.86 -22.15
CA ARG A 97 15.76 -17.30 -22.83
C ARG A 97 14.55 -16.63 -22.20
N PRO A 98 14.02 -15.54 -22.80
CA PRO A 98 12.80 -14.91 -22.32
C PRO A 98 11.62 -15.87 -22.42
N THR A 99 10.84 -16.02 -21.35
CA THR A 99 9.67 -16.90 -21.34
C THR A 99 8.37 -16.10 -21.23
N ALA A 100 7.24 -16.69 -21.65
CA ALA A 100 5.91 -16.10 -21.40
C ALA A 100 5.66 -15.84 -19.90
N SER A 101 6.29 -16.64 -19.01
CA SER A 101 6.23 -16.43 -17.57
C SER A 101 6.92 -15.12 -17.13
N ASP A 102 7.95 -14.65 -17.83
CA ASP A 102 8.60 -13.37 -17.50
C ASP A 102 7.72 -12.17 -17.86
N GLN A 103 6.97 -12.28 -18.95
CA GLN A 103 5.97 -11.28 -19.31
C GLN A 103 4.82 -11.24 -18.29
N GLU A 104 4.36 -12.40 -17.83
CA GLU A 104 3.34 -12.49 -16.76
C GLU A 104 3.85 -11.91 -15.44
N ARG A 105 5.12 -12.16 -15.08
CA ARG A 105 5.77 -11.56 -13.91
C ARG A 105 5.77 -10.05 -14.01
N TRP A 106 6.32 -9.51 -15.10
CA TRP A 106 6.37 -8.07 -15.34
C TRP A 106 4.98 -7.43 -15.23
N ARG A 107 4.00 -8.02 -15.93
CA ARG A 107 2.62 -7.50 -15.91
C ARG A 107 2.02 -7.50 -14.51
N ALA A 108 2.20 -8.57 -13.74
CA ALA A 108 1.68 -8.65 -12.38
C ALA A 108 2.36 -7.64 -11.43
N GLY A 109 3.67 -7.45 -11.54
CA GLY A 109 4.39 -6.45 -10.74
C GLY A 109 4.03 -5.02 -11.11
N LEU A 110 3.86 -4.71 -12.41
CA LEU A 110 3.42 -3.40 -12.86
C LEU A 110 1.97 -3.11 -12.44
N GLU A 111 1.06 -4.08 -12.60
CA GLU A 111 -0.32 -3.98 -12.12
C GLU A 111 -0.36 -3.67 -10.63
N PHE A 112 0.44 -4.38 -9.83
CA PHE A 112 0.59 -4.16 -8.40
C PHE A 112 1.02 -2.72 -8.07
N VAL A 113 2.14 -2.25 -8.63
CA VAL A 113 2.67 -0.90 -8.32
C VAL A 113 1.67 0.18 -8.73
N VAL A 114 1.13 0.12 -9.96
CA VAL A 114 0.17 1.12 -10.45
C VAL A 114 -1.08 1.18 -9.58
N MET A 115 -1.65 0.02 -9.22
CA MET A 115 -2.84 -0.02 -8.38
C MET A 115 -2.58 0.53 -6.98
N VAL A 116 -1.48 0.11 -6.33
CA VAL A 116 -1.14 0.58 -4.98
C VAL A 116 -0.86 2.08 -4.99
N SER A 117 -0.03 2.58 -5.92
CA SER A 117 0.24 4.01 -6.03
C SER A 117 -1.04 4.83 -6.29
N THR A 118 -1.97 4.29 -7.07
CA THR A 118 -3.28 4.92 -7.27
C THR A 118 -4.08 5.00 -5.98
N TRP A 119 -4.11 3.94 -5.18
CA TRP A 119 -4.82 3.94 -3.89
C TRP A 119 -4.19 4.87 -2.87
N VAL A 120 -2.86 4.88 -2.77
CA VAL A 120 -2.12 5.78 -1.87
C VAL A 120 -2.37 7.23 -2.26
N GLY A 121 -2.29 7.57 -3.56
CA GLY A 121 -2.57 8.92 -4.05
C GLY A 121 -4.01 9.37 -3.79
N GLN A 122 -4.99 8.46 -3.98
CA GLN A 122 -6.38 8.74 -3.61
C GLN A 122 -6.58 8.90 -2.10
N GLY A 123 -5.83 8.15 -1.29
CA GLY A 123 -5.81 8.24 0.17
C GLY A 123 -5.29 9.59 0.64
N MET A 124 -4.13 10.02 0.15
CA MET A 124 -3.55 11.34 0.48
C MET A 124 -4.49 12.50 0.10
N ALA A 125 -5.12 12.45 -1.08
CA ALA A 125 -6.10 13.46 -1.49
C ALA A 125 -7.35 13.49 -0.59
N ARG A 126 -7.71 12.36 0.06
CA ARG A 126 -8.77 12.32 1.07
C ARG A 126 -8.29 12.85 2.41
N ASP A 127 -7.03 12.62 2.78
CA ASP A 127 -6.47 13.12 4.04
C ASP A 127 -6.40 14.65 4.05
N ASP A 128 -6.01 15.28 2.93
CA ASP A 128 -6.13 16.73 2.75
C ASP A 128 -7.55 17.25 3.00
N ARG A 129 -8.56 16.51 2.54
CA ARG A 129 -9.97 16.84 2.80
C ARG A 129 -10.35 16.65 4.26
N LEU A 130 -9.82 15.65 4.94
CA LEU A 130 -10.05 15.41 6.37
C LEU A 130 -9.37 16.48 7.23
N VAL A 131 -8.15 16.89 6.89
CA VAL A 131 -7.45 18.02 7.51
C VAL A 131 -8.24 19.30 7.32
N GLN A 132 -8.73 19.57 6.09
CA GLN A 132 -9.59 20.72 5.81
C GLN A 132 -10.91 20.66 6.59
N LEU A 133 -11.53 19.48 6.72
CA LEU A 133 -12.75 19.29 7.49
C LEU A 133 -12.49 19.51 8.99
N ASN A 134 -11.41 18.95 9.53
CA ASN A 134 -11.00 19.13 10.92
C ASN A 134 -10.72 20.61 11.22
N ALA A 135 -9.99 21.30 10.35
CA ALA A 135 -9.75 22.73 10.45
C ALA A 135 -11.07 23.54 10.44
N ARG A 136 -12.02 23.20 9.57
CA ARG A 136 -13.35 23.82 9.54
C ARG A 136 -14.13 23.57 10.84
N CYS A 137 -14.13 22.35 11.36
CA CYS A 137 -14.78 22.01 12.62
C CYS A 137 -14.16 22.74 13.81
N LEU A 138 -12.83 22.84 13.87
CA LEU A 138 -12.10 23.62 14.87
C LEU A 138 -12.43 25.12 14.78
N LEU A 139 -12.56 25.69 13.58
CA LEU A 139 -13.00 27.07 13.38
C LEU A 139 -14.45 27.29 13.84
N CYS A 140 -15.36 26.34 13.57
CA CYS A 140 -16.72 26.38 14.09
C CYS A 140 -16.73 26.30 15.63
N ALA A 141 -15.93 25.42 16.23
CA ALA A 141 -15.79 25.30 17.68
C ALA A 141 -15.22 26.57 18.33
N GLY A 142 -14.27 27.25 17.67
CA GLY A 142 -13.76 28.56 18.09
C GLY A 142 -14.80 29.68 18.01
N ARG A 143 -15.72 29.63 17.04
CA ARG A 143 -16.83 30.58 16.88
C ARG A 143 -17.95 30.42 17.91
N VAL A 144 -18.13 29.23 18.46
CA VAL A 144 -19.14 28.94 19.50
C VAL A 144 -18.73 29.48 20.89
N ARG A 145 -17.49 29.92 21.08
CA ARG A 145 -16.95 30.44 22.36
C ARG A 145 -16.89 31.98 22.48
N ARG A 146 -17.91 32.70 22.02
CA ARG A 146 -18.16 34.09 22.49
C ARG A 146 -19.65 34.30 22.78
N PRO A 147 -20.08 34.29 24.05
CA PRO A 147 -21.35 34.89 24.40
C PRO A 147 -21.24 36.43 24.26
N PRO A 148 -22.35 37.13 23.96
CA PRO A 148 -22.34 38.58 23.90
C PRO A 148 -22.13 39.14 25.30
N VAL A 149 -21.18 40.08 25.46
CA VAL A 149 -21.05 40.88 26.69
C VAL A 149 -22.21 41.87 26.72
N GLY A 150 -23.35 41.41 27.22
CA GLY A 150 -24.56 42.20 27.44
C GLY A 150 -24.65 42.70 28.88
N ARG A 151 -24.25 43.96 29.08
CA ARG A 151 -24.85 44.99 29.95
C ARG A 151 -25.70 44.47 31.13
N LEU A 152 -25.14 44.46 32.34
CA LEU A 152 -25.93 44.49 33.58
C LEU A 152 -25.96 45.91 34.10
N GLU A 153 -27.16 46.47 34.05
CA GLU A 153 -27.57 47.73 34.64
C GLU A 153 -27.31 47.71 36.15
N GLN A 154 -26.76 48.83 36.63
CA GLN A 154 -26.67 49.17 38.04
C GLN A 154 -28.10 49.32 38.60
N ARG A 155 -28.47 48.43 39.51
CA ARG A 155 -29.52 48.71 40.50
C ARG A 155 -28.84 49.34 41.70
N LEU A 156 -28.98 50.66 41.84
CA LEU A 156 -29.27 51.39 43.06
C LEU A 156 -29.93 52.71 42.66
#